data_AF-A0AB39BMG0-F1
#
_entry.id   AF-A0AB39BMG0-F1
#
_cell.length_a   1.000
_cell.length_b   1.000
_cell.length_c   1.000
_cell.angle_alpha   90.00
_cell.angle_beta   90.00
_cell.angle_gamma   90.00
#
_symmetry.space_group_name_H-M   'P 1'
#
loop_
_entity.id
_entity.type
_entity.pdbx_description
1 polymer ?
#
loop_
_entity_poly.entity_id
_entity_poly.type
_entity_poly.pdbx_seq_one_letter_code
_entity_poly.pdbx_strand_id
1 'polypeptide(L)'
;MLTLATPDGTTISADTDVELASKWLGHQHGTNWDAGVIPFDQHDAMNSTIEEIALMRDGSVSGYTVTESTPIDTATLARFVDAFTWDTAGDVATMLNCGEIDALVDLLRAAGAPDRAALWLERHADGDDEGDAHYLAADDQEAGR
;
A
#
# COMPACT_ATOMS: atom_id res chain seq x y z
N MET A 1 9.44 0.87 -5.34
CA MET A 1 9.83 1.02 -3.93
C MET A 1 10.04 -0.36 -3.33
N LEU A 2 11.20 -0.57 -2.74
CA LEU A 2 11.57 -1.79 -2.04
C LEU A 2 11.44 -1.58 -0.54
N THR A 3 10.99 -2.60 0.18
CA THR A 3 10.95 -2.58 1.65
C THR A 3 11.57 -3.87 2.20
N LEU A 4 12.65 -3.73 2.96
CA LEU A 4 13.23 -4.78 3.78
C LEU A 4 12.59 -4.75 5.17
N ALA A 5 12.00 -5.87 5.59
CA ALA A 5 11.56 -6.12 6.95
C ALA A 5 12.52 -7.12 7.63
N THR A 6 12.94 -6.81 8.84
CA THR A 6 13.91 -7.59 9.62
C THR A 6 13.23 -8.35 10.78
N PRO A 7 13.88 -9.39 11.35
CA PRO A 7 13.34 -10.15 12.47
C PRO A 7 13.06 -9.32 13.74
N ASP A 8 13.78 -8.21 13.92
CA ASP A 8 13.61 -7.30 15.05
C ASP A 8 12.49 -6.27 14.87
N GLY A 9 11.77 -6.32 13.74
CA GLY A 9 10.66 -5.43 13.41
C GLY A 9 11.08 -4.13 12.72
N THR A 10 12.37 -3.95 12.42
CA THR A 10 12.82 -2.79 11.63
C THR A 10 12.36 -2.90 10.18
N THR A 11 11.95 -1.77 9.61
CA THR A 11 11.60 -1.65 8.19
C THR A 11 12.46 -0.60 7.54
N ILE A 12 13.11 -0.95 6.42
CA ILE A 12 13.97 -0.05 5.63
C ILE A 12 13.41 -0.01 4.21
N SER A 13 13.10 1.20 3.73
CA SER A 13 12.57 1.40 2.38
C SER A 13 13.52 2.22 1.50
N ALA A 14 13.55 1.91 0.21
CA ALA A 14 14.38 2.57 -0.79
C ALA A 14 13.79 2.44 -2.20
N ASP A 15 14.22 3.29 -3.13
CA ASP A 15 13.73 3.26 -4.51
C ASP A 15 14.52 2.31 -5.42
N THR A 16 15.74 1.94 -5.00
CA THR A 16 16.63 1.05 -5.76
C THR A 16 17.32 0.04 -4.84
N ASP A 17 17.77 -1.09 -5.42
CA ASP A 17 18.53 -2.10 -4.67
C ASP A 17 19.82 -1.51 -4.06
N VAL A 18 20.48 -0.58 -4.77
CA VAL A 18 21.70 0.10 -4.31
C VAL A 18 21.42 0.99 -3.10
N GLU A 19 20.34 1.77 -3.14
CA GLU A 19 19.95 2.60 -2.00
C GLU A 19 19.51 1.73 -0.81
N LEU A 20 18.80 0.62 -1.06
CA LEU A 20 18.40 -0.32 -0.01
C LEU A 20 19.64 -0.94 0.66
N ALA A 21 20.62 -1.38 -0.13
CA ALA A 21 21.89 -1.91 0.35
C ALA A 21 22.67 -0.89 1.18
N SER A 22 22.77 0.37 0.73
CA SER A 22 23.40 1.43 1.50
C SER A 22 22.72 1.69 2.84
N LYS A 23 21.38 1.73 2.86
CA LYS A 23 20.61 1.90 4.11
C LYS A 23 20.73 0.69 5.03
N TRP A 24 20.78 -0.51 4.47
CA TRP A 24 20.99 -1.74 5.24
C TRP A 24 22.38 -1.79 5.88
N LEU A 25 23.43 -1.44 5.14
CA LEU A 25 24.78 -1.23 5.70
C LEU A 25 24.77 -0.15 6.79
N GLY A 26 24.02 0.93 6.58
CA GLY A 26 23.81 1.97 7.57
C GLY A 26 23.13 1.47 8.85
N HIS A 27 22.24 0.50 8.75
CA HIS A 27 21.62 -0.15 9.90
C HIS A 27 22.58 -1.10 10.62
N GLN A 28 23.39 -1.87 9.88
CA GLN A 28 24.33 -2.84 10.44
C GLN A 28 25.56 -2.18 11.10
N HIS A 29 26.05 -1.07 10.53
CA HIS A 29 27.34 -0.48 10.87
C HIS A 29 27.26 1.00 11.28
N GLY A 30 26.07 1.60 11.27
CA GLY A 30 25.83 3.01 11.54
C GLY A 30 25.76 3.85 10.26
N THR A 31 25.08 5.00 10.32
CA THR A 31 24.72 5.81 9.13
C THR A 31 25.90 6.37 8.33
N ASN A 32 27.11 6.35 8.89
CA ASN A 32 28.36 6.77 8.25
C ASN A 32 29.28 5.57 7.98
N TRP A 33 28.71 4.41 7.62
CA TRP A 33 29.45 3.17 7.40
C TRP A 33 30.56 3.31 6.34
N ASP A 34 30.41 4.25 5.43
CA ASP A 34 31.33 4.54 4.33
C ASP A 34 32.51 5.45 4.74
N ALA A 35 32.43 6.08 5.91
CA ALA A 35 33.42 7.04 6.37
C ALA A 35 34.79 6.39 6.62
N GLY A 36 35.78 6.78 5.82
CA GLY A 36 37.14 6.24 5.91
C GLY A 36 37.35 4.90 5.20
N VAL A 37 36.32 4.37 4.53
CA VAL A 37 36.41 3.20 3.66
C VAL A 37 36.92 3.64 2.29
N ILE A 38 37.90 2.92 1.73
CA ILE A 38 38.41 3.25 0.39
C ILE A 38 37.39 2.86 -0.69
N PRO A 39 37.38 3.51 -1.87
CA PRO A 39 36.32 3.30 -2.86
C PRO A 39 36.13 1.84 -3.32
N PHE A 40 37.20 1.05 -3.41
CA PHE A 40 37.10 -0.37 -3.79
C PHE A 40 36.43 -1.20 -2.69
N ASP A 41 36.82 -1.00 -1.43
CA ASP A 41 36.19 -1.69 -0.30
C ASP A 41 34.72 -1.25 -0.13
N GLN A 42 34.39 0.02 -0.42
CA GLN A 42 32.99 0.48 -0.45
C GLN A 42 32.19 -0.24 -1.54
N HIS A 43 32.77 -0.41 -2.72
CA HIS A 43 32.13 -1.10 -3.84
C HIS A 43 31.92 -2.58 -3.52
N ASP A 44 32.92 -3.25 -2.93
CA ASP A 44 32.81 -4.66 -2.54
C ASP A 44 31.75 -4.86 -1.45
N ALA A 45 31.72 -3.99 -0.43
CA ALA A 45 30.67 -4.00 0.59
C ALA A 45 29.28 -3.83 -0.05
N MET A 46 29.11 -2.84 -0.93
CA MET A 46 27.84 -2.62 -1.63
C MET A 46 27.40 -3.83 -2.46
N ASN A 47 28.32 -4.45 -3.21
CA ASN A 47 28.01 -5.61 -4.03
C ASN A 47 27.60 -6.82 -3.18
N SER A 48 28.35 -7.12 -2.11
CA SER A 48 27.99 -8.19 -1.18
C SER A 48 26.65 -7.96 -0.50
N THR A 49 26.33 -6.71 -0.13
CA THR A 49 25.03 -6.38 0.46
C THR A 49 23.87 -6.50 -0.53
N ILE A 50 24.08 -6.15 -1.80
CA ILE A 50 23.07 -6.36 -2.85
C ILE A 50 22.78 -7.86 -3.01
N GLU A 51 23.82 -8.70 -3.01
CA GLU A 51 23.66 -10.16 -3.05
C GLU A 51 22.95 -10.71 -1.80
N GLU A 52 23.27 -10.19 -0.61
CA GLU A 52 22.57 -10.52 0.62
C GLU A 52 21.07 -10.19 0.55
N ILE A 53 20.72 -8.98 0.08
CA ILE A 53 19.33 -8.56 -0.11
C ILE A 53 18.61 -9.46 -1.12
N ALA A 54 19.29 -9.93 -2.16
CA ALA A 54 18.71 -10.88 -3.12
C ALA A 54 18.36 -12.22 -2.45
N LEU A 55 19.24 -12.72 -1.56
CA LEU A 55 18.97 -13.93 -0.75
C LEU A 55 17.88 -13.70 0.32
N MET A 56 17.71 -12.49 0.82
CA MET A 56 16.57 -12.17 1.69
C MET A 56 15.26 -12.13 0.88
N ARG A 57 15.31 -11.62 -0.35
CA ARG A 57 14.15 -11.54 -1.26
C ARG A 57 13.68 -12.93 -1.70
N ASP A 58 14.59 -13.84 -1.99
CA ASP A 58 14.24 -15.21 -2.42
C ASP A 58 13.84 -16.14 -1.26
N GLY A 59 13.95 -15.65 -0.01
CA GLY A 59 13.62 -16.40 1.20
C GLY A 59 14.71 -17.36 1.67
N SER A 60 15.91 -17.32 1.09
CA SER A 60 17.06 -18.10 1.55
C SER A 60 17.56 -17.67 2.93
N VAL A 61 17.35 -16.40 3.30
CA VAL A 61 17.63 -15.89 4.65
C VAL A 61 16.33 -15.83 5.46
N SER A 62 16.22 -16.68 6.49
CA SER A 62 15.00 -16.75 7.30
C SER A 62 14.78 -15.51 8.18
N GLY A 63 13.51 -15.14 8.34
CA GLY A 63 13.09 -14.00 9.17
C GLY A 63 13.24 -12.63 8.53
N TYR A 64 13.80 -12.56 7.31
CA TYR A 64 13.83 -11.35 6.50
C TYR A 64 12.79 -11.44 5.38
N THR A 65 12.29 -10.30 4.95
CA THR A 65 11.41 -10.22 3.78
C THR A 65 11.71 -8.96 3.02
N VAL A 66 11.88 -9.08 1.70
CA VAL A 66 12.03 -7.94 0.80
C VAL A 66 10.82 -7.93 -0.13
N THR A 67 9.99 -6.90 -0.01
CA THR A 67 8.85 -6.70 -0.91
C THR A 67 9.14 -5.58 -1.89
N GLU A 68 8.60 -5.72 -3.09
CA GLU A 68 8.58 -4.65 -4.08
C GLU A 68 7.15 -4.17 -4.25
N SER A 69 6.99 -2.85 -4.25
CA SER A 69 5.71 -2.18 -4.42
C SER A 69 5.87 -1.03 -5.41
N THR A 70 4.88 -0.88 -6.28
CA THR A 70 4.79 0.33 -7.11
C THR A 70 4.07 1.40 -6.30
N PRO A 71 4.74 2.51 -5.92
CA PRO A 71 4.06 3.58 -5.20
C PRO A 71 3.04 4.25 -6.12
N ILE A 72 1.85 4.52 -5.60
CA ILE A 72 0.90 5.43 -6.24
C ILE A 72 1.29 6.84 -5.82
N ASP A 73 1.50 7.73 -6.78
CA ASP A 73 1.84 9.12 -6.45
C ASP A 73 0.66 9.81 -5.74
N THR A 74 0.97 10.59 -4.71
CA THR A 74 -0.04 11.19 -3.84
C THR A 74 -0.99 12.12 -4.60
N ALA A 75 -0.50 12.82 -5.62
CA ALA A 75 -1.32 13.72 -6.43
C ALA A 75 -2.31 12.96 -7.32
N THR A 76 -1.93 11.81 -7.87
CA THR A 76 -2.83 10.91 -8.61
C THR A 76 -3.84 10.28 -7.68
N LEU A 77 -3.43 9.80 -6.50
CA LEU A 77 -4.36 9.25 -5.53
C LEU A 77 -5.39 10.28 -5.07
N ALA A 78 -4.95 11.50 -4.77
CA ALA A 78 -5.84 12.61 -4.42
C ALA A 78 -6.82 12.92 -5.57
N ARG A 79 -6.34 13.01 -6.81
CA ARG A 79 -7.20 13.22 -7.98
C ARG A 79 -8.23 12.10 -8.17
N PHE A 80 -7.84 10.85 -7.94
CA PHE A 80 -8.77 9.72 -7.98
C PHE A 80 -9.86 9.88 -6.90
N VAL A 81 -9.46 10.11 -5.65
CA VAL A 81 -10.37 10.31 -4.52
C VAL A 81 -11.33 11.49 -4.74
N ASP A 82 -10.88 12.55 -5.40
CA ASP A 82 -11.72 13.72 -5.73
C ASP A 82 -12.65 13.49 -6.93
N ALA A 83 -12.32 12.59 -7.84
CA ALA A 83 -13.21 12.21 -8.95
C ALA A 83 -14.35 11.30 -8.49
N PHE A 84 -14.12 10.46 -7.48
CA PHE A 84 -15.09 9.51 -6.94
C PHE A 84 -15.85 10.11 -5.75
N THR A 85 -16.57 11.21 -6.00
CA THR A 85 -17.38 11.94 -5.01
C THR A 85 -18.88 11.72 -5.22
N TRP A 86 -19.72 12.50 -4.52
CA TRP A 86 -21.18 12.36 -4.48
C TRP A 86 -21.85 12.29 -5.86
N ASP A 87 -21.48 13.17 -6.79
CA ASP A 87 -22.10 13.20 -8.12
C ASP A 87 -21.84 11.88 -8.86
N THR A 88 -20.58 11.44 -8.90
CA THR A 88 -20.19 10.17 -9.53
C THR A 88 -20.80 8.95 -8.82
N ALA A 89 -20.86 8.96 -7.49
CA ALA A 89 -21.46 7.88 -6.72
C ALA A 89 -22.96 7.74 -7.01
N GLY A 90 -23.69 8.86 -7.07
CA GLY A 90 -25.11 8.88 -7.38
C GLY A 90 -25.44 8.34 -8.77
N ASP A 91 -24.55 8.56 -9.74
CA ASP A 91 -24.77 8.13 -11.13
C ASP A 91 -24.37 6.66 -11.39
N VAL A 92 -23.39 6.14 -10.64
CA VAL A 92 -22.69 4.89 -11.01
C VAL A 92 -22.81 3.79 -9.97
N ALA A 93 -23.00 4.08 -8.68
CA ALA A 93 -22.85 3.08 -7.62
C ALA A 93 -23.82 1.89 -7.75
N THR A 94 -25.07 2.12 -8.14
CA THR A 94 -26.08 1.07 -8.35
C THR A 94 -25.83 0.21 -9.60
N MET A 95 -24.87 0.60 -10.44
CA MET A 95 -24.52 -0.11 -11.67
C MET A 95 -23.32 -1.05 -11.49
N LEU A 96 -22.61 -0.90 -10.37
CA LEU A 96 -21.51 -1.79 -9.98
C LEU A 96 -22.09 -3.06 -9.34
N ASN A 97 -21.38 -4.17 -9.42
CA ASN A 97 -21.68 -5.34 -8.59
C ASN A 97 -20.98 -5.25 -7.21
N CYS A 98 -21.38 -6.09 -6.25
CA CYS A 98 -20.83 -6.06 -4.89
C CYS A 98 -19.29 -6.17 -4.85
N GLY A 99 -18.70 -7.01 -5.71
CA GLY A 99 -17.24 -7.14 -5.75
C GLY A 99 -16.53 -5.90 -6.30
N GLU A 100 -17.17 -5.19 -7.23
CA GLU A 100 -16.65 -3.94 -7.78
C GLU A 100 -16.74 -2.79 -6.78
N ILE A 101 -17.87 -2.68 -6.05
CA ILE A 101 -17.99 -1.65 -5.00
C ILE A 101 -17.03 -1.93 -3.85
N ASP A 102 -16.87 -3.19 -3.44
CA ASP A 102 -15.96 -3.56 -2.35
C ASP A 102 -14.52 -3.17 -2.69
N ALA A 103 -14.07 -3.47 -3.91
CA ALA A 103 -12.73 -3.11 -4.38
C ALA A 103 -12.52 -1.58 -4.38
N LEU A 104 -13.52 -0.80 -4.79
CA LEU A 104 -13.46 0.66 -4.76
C LEU A 104 -13.43 1.20 -3.33
N VAL A 105 -14.29 0.67 -2.46
CA VAL A 105 -14.39 1.05 -1.05
C VAL A 105 -13.08 0.77 -0.31
N ASP A 106 -12.46 -0.39 -0.56
CA ASP A 106 -11.16 -0.73 0.02
C ASP A 106 -10.05 0.22 -0.45
N LEU A 107 -10.04 0.58 -1.73
CA LEU A 107 -9.08 1.57 -2.24
C LEU A 107 -9.29 2.95 -1.60
N LEU A 108 -10.53 3.43 -1.46
CA LEU A 108 -10.84 4.71 -0.82
C LEU A 108 -10.45 4.71 0.67
N ARG A 109 -10.66 3.60 1.38
CA ARG A 109 -10.20 3.44 2.77
C ARG A 109 -8.68 3.44 2.86
N ALA A 110 -8.00 2.68 2.00
CA ALA A 110 -6.54 2.65 1.94
C ALA A 110 -5.94 4.03 1.61
N ALA A 111 -6.66 4.84 0.83
CA ALA A 111 -6.31 6.22 0.52
C ALA A 111 -6.59 7.22 1.66
N GLY A 112 -7.15 6.78 2.79
CA GLY A 112 -7.47 7.64 3.92
C GLY A 112 -8.78 8.42 3.75
N ALA A 113 -9.69 7.96 2.89
CA ALA A 113 -10.98 8.60 2.62
C ALA A 113 -12.18 7.72 3.06
N PRO A 114 -12.31 7.37 4.36
CA PRO A 114 -13.35 6.47 4.85
C PRO A 114 -14.77 7.02 4.63
N ASP A 115 -14.97 8.33 4.71
CA ASP A 115 -16.29 8.95 4.49
C ASP A 115 -16.77 8.80 3.05
N ARG A 116 -15.83 8.92 2.08
CA ARG A 116 -16.14 8.66 0.67
C ARG A 116 -16.44 7.18 0.46
N ALA A 117 -15.68 6.30 1.11
CA ALA A 117 -15.93 4.86 1.03
C ALA A 117 -17.33 4.49 1.56
N ALA A 118 -17.75 5.07 2.70
CA ALA A 118 -19.08 4.86 3.26
C ALA A 118 -20.19 5.36 2.31
N LEU A 119 -20.00 6.55 1.71
CA LEU A 119 -20.92 7.08 0.71
C LEU A 119 -21.11 6.14 -0.48
N TRP A 120 -20.01 5.62 -1.04
CA TRP A 120 -20.08 4.70 -2.17
C TRP A 120 -20.84 3.42 -1.82
N LEU A 121 -20.61 2.88 -0.63
CA LEU A 121 -21.33 1.70 -0.16
C LEU A 121 -22.83 1.97 0.06
N GLU A 122 -23.18 3.12 0.66
CA GLU A 122 -24.57 3.55 0.84
C GLU A 122 -25.29 3.67 -0.52
N ARG A 123 -24.66 4.33 -1.50
CA ARG A 123 -25.27 4.51 -2.83
C ARG A 123 -25.37 3.24 -3.65
N HIS A 124 -24.50 2.28 -3.41
CA HIS A 124 -24.62 0.97 -4.04
C HIS A 124 -25.81 0.21 -3.47
N ALA A 125 -25.99 0.24 -2.14
CA ALA A 125 -27.10 -0.43 -1.46
C ALA A 125 -28.48 0.06 -1.91
N ASP A 126 -28.61 1.29 -2.43
CA ASP A 126 -29.86 1.79 -3.04
C ASP A 126 -30.34 0.94 -4.24
N GLY A 127 -29.42 0.21 -4.89
CA GLY A 127 -29.68 -0.66 -6.02
C GLY A 127 -29.69 -2.16 -5.71
N ASP A 128 -29.38 -2.55 -4.47
CA ASP A 128 -29.33 -3.94 -4.03
C ASP A 128 -30.75 -4.47 -3.77
N ASP A 129 -30.99 -5.73 -4.13
CA ASP A 129 -32.24 -6.44 -3.88
C ASP A 129 -32.13 -7.33 -2.62
N GLU A 130 -33.28 -7.78 -2.09
CA GLU A 130 -33.32 -8.67 -0.93
C GLU A 130 -32.49 -9.96 -1.18
N GLY A 131 -31.42 -10.12 -0.41
CA GLY A 131 -30.46 -11.23 -0.54
C GLY A 131 -29.08 -10.83 -1.03
N ASP A 132 -28.89 -9.59 -1.48
CA ASP A 132 -27.58 -9.05 -1.83
C ASP A 132 -26.77 -8.67 -0.58
N ALA A 133 -25.44 -8.66 -0.75
CA ALA A 133 -24.50 -8.56 0.36
C ALA A 133 -24.58 -7.23 1.11
N HIS A 134 -25.00 -6.16 0.43
CA HIS A 134 -25.11 -4.82 1.01
C HIS A 134 -26.55 -4.31 1.04
N TYR A 135 -27.54 -5.18 0.83
CA TYR A 135 -28.95 -4.83 0.94
C TYR A 135 -29.26 -4.26 2.33
N LEU A 136 -29.74 -3.02 2.37
CA LEU A 136 -30.25 -2.37 3.57
C LEU A 136 -31.78 -2.44 3.56
N ALA A 137 -32.36 -3.23 4.48
CA ALA A 137 -33.80 -3.32 4.62
C ALA A 137 -34.41 -1.93 4.91
N ALA A 138 -35.59 -1.66 4.36
CA ALA A 138 -36.24 -0.34 4.42
C ALA A 138 -36.42 0.22 5.85
N ASP A 139 -36.52 -0.65 6.87
CA ASP A 139 -36.66 -0.26 8.27
C ASP A 139 -35.38 0.34 8.87
N ASP A 140 -34.19 0.02 8.32
CA ASP A 140 -32.89 0.52 8.78
C ASP A 140 -32.51 1.88 8.13
N GLN A 141 -33.13 2.23 6.99
CA GLN A 141 -32.88 3.50 6.30
C GLN A 141 -33.59 4.71 6.94
N GLU A 142 -34.72 4.52 7.63
CA GLU A 142 -35.43 5.61 8.33
C GLU A 142 -34.83 5.95 9.71
N ALA A 143 -34.07 5.03 10.33
CA ALA A 143 -33.49 5.24 11.66
C ALA A 143 -32.19 6.09 11.66
N GLY A 144 -31.62 6.36 10.48
CA GLY A 144 -30.33 7.04 10.30
C GLY A 144 -30.38 8.47 9.76
N ARG A 145 -31.57 9.07 9.57
CA ARG A 145 -31.74 10.47 9.11
C ARG A 145 -31.98 11.47 10.23
#